data_AF-A0A1V5S1K1-F1
#
_entry.id   AF-A0A1V5S1K1-F1
#
_cell.length_a   1.000
_cell.length_b   1.000
_cell.length_c   1.000
_cell.angle_alpha   90.00
_cell.angle_beta   90.00
_cell.angle_gamma   90.00
#
_symmetry.space_group_name_H-M   'P 1'
#
loop_
_entity.id
_entity.type
_entity.pdbx_description
1 polymer ?
#
loop_
_entity_poly.entity_id
_entity_poly.type
_entity_poly.pdbx_seq_one_letter_code
_entity_poly.pdbx_strand_id
1 'polypeptide(L)'
;MNHLIEEVILRYIKQILIYDKKKAPFTPLSLEKHHEGYIYIDKYNSFARLYGYIDRIDNYNNTIQICDYKTGSDKLEYGNSIESLFDKNNKDRNKAVLQMFLYMWLYLKNNTNTNAANISGHIYLLKELYKETAYTEIEYNPKNLEEFEDKIKDCVIEILDPNTQFTQTDKKENCQYCCYSHICHKG
;
A
#
# COMPACT_ATOMS: atom_id res chain seq x y z
N MET A 1 16.69 12.72 -23.90
CA MET A 1 15.80 11.63 -23.44
C MET A 1 16.69 10.53 -22.90
N ASN A 2 16.53 10.14 -21.64
CA ASN A 2 17.50 9.29 -20.93
C ASN A 2 17.38 7.82 -21.40
N HIS A 3 18.21 7.41 -22.36
CA HIS A 3 18.29 6.03 -22.89
C HIS A 3 18.38 4.97 -21.79
N LEU A 4 19.08 5.27 -20.70
CA LEU A 4 19.19 4.41 -19.52
C LEU A 4 17.84 4.16 -18.81
N ILE A 5 16.96 5.15 -18.76
CA ILE A 5 15.63 5.00 -18.12
C ILE A 5 14.75 4.09 -18.97
N GLU A 6 14.79 4.26 -20.30
CA GLU A 6 14.03 3.45 -21.24
C GLU A 6 14.42 1.96 -21.15
N GLU A 7 15.72 1.65 -21.15
CA GLU A 7 16.20 0.27 -21.02
C GLU A 7 15.76 -0.39 -19.70
N VAL A 8 15.78 0.37 -18.60
CA VAL A 8 15.34 -0.12 -17.30
C VAL A 8 13.84 -0.41 -17.30
N ILE A 9 13.01 0.48 -17.86
CA ILE A 9 11.56 0.28 -17.97
C ILE A 9 11.26 -0.93 -18.85
N LEU A 10 11.91 -1.06 -20.01
CA LEU A 10 11.75 -2.21 -20.91
C LEU A 10 12.11 -3.53 -20.21
N ARG A 11 13.14 -3.53 -19.37
CA ARG A 11 13.50 -4.69 -18.56
C ARG A 11 12.40 -5.03 -17.56
N TYR A 12 11.82 -4.05 -16.86
CA TYR A 12 10.72 -4.30 -15.92
C TYR A 12 9.48 -4.85 -16.62
N ILE A 13 9.06 -4.27 -17.74
CA ILE A 13 7.92 -4.76 -18.54
C ILE A 13 8.13 -6.22 -18.94
N LYS A 14 9.32 -6.55 -19.49
CA LYS A 14 9.64 -7.94 -19.88
C LYS A 14 9.55 -8.91 -18.70
N GLN A 15 10.02 -8.51 -17.52
CA GLN A 15 9.98 -9.37 -16.34
C GLN A 15 8.55 -9.57 -15.83
N ILE A 16 7.74 -8.52 -15.80
CA ILE A 16 6.32 -8.61 -15.45
C ILE A 16 5.61 -9.59 -16.40
N LEU A 17 5.82 -9.46 -17.72
CA LEU A 17 5.20 -10.36 -18.71
C LEU A 17 5.64 -11.82 -18.56
N ILE A 18 6.93 -12.08 -18.24
CA ILE A 18 7.42 -13.44 -17.98
C ILE A 18 6.73 -14.03 -16.75
N TYR A 19 6.58 -13.22 -15.69
CA TYR A 19 5.95 -13.66 -14.46
C TYR A 19 4.45 -13.89 -14.63
N ASP A 20 3.74 -12.94 -15.24
CA ASP A 20 2.31 -13.05 -15.55
C ASP A 20 2.02 -14.29 -16.42
N LYS A 21 2.89 -14.59 -17.40
CA LYS A 21 2.76 -15.81 -18.22
C LYS A 21 2.77 -17.10 -17.38
N LYS A 22 3.50 -17.13 -16.25
CA LYS A 22 3.52 -18.30 -15.34
C LYS A 22 2.23 -18.43 -14.53
N LYS A 23 1.59 -17.30 -14.20
CA LYS A 23 0.30 -17.25 -13.48
C LYS A 23 -0.92 -17.38 -14.39
N ALA A 24 -0.75 -17.27 -15.71
CA ALA A 24 -1.84 -17.40 -16.66
C ALA A 24 -2.52 -18.80 -16.58
N PRO A 25 -3.84 -18.89 -16.76
CA PRO A 25 -4.75 -17.81 -17.14
C PRO A 25 -5.26 -16.98 -15.96
N PHE A 26 -5.32 -15.66 -16.13
CA PHE A 26 -6.04 -14.71 -15.28
C PHE A 26 -6.66 -13.62 -16.16
N THR A 27 -7.61 -12.86 -15.62
CA THR A 27 -8.28 -11.76 -16.35
C THR A 27 -7.95 -10.43 -15.68
N PRO A 28 -7.21 -9.52 -16.33
CA PRO A 28 -7.07 -8.15 -15.86
C PRO A 28 -8.44 -7.46 -15.84
N LEU A 29 -8.85 -6.96 -14.67
CA LEU A 29 -10.11 -6.24 -14.49
C LEU A 29 -9.92 -4.72 -14.55
N SER A 30 -8.79 -4.22 -14.05
CA SER A 30 -8.52 -2.78 -13.98
C SER A 30 -7.02 -2.51 -13.92
N LEU A 31 -6.59 -1.36 -14.46
CA LEU A 31 -5.22 -0.85 -14.43
C LEU A 31 -5.22 0.64 -14.07
N GLU A 32 -4.28 1.05 -13.22
CA GLU A 32 -3.99 2.45 -12.84
C GLU A 32 -5.25 3.28 -12.49
N LYS A 33 -6.16 2.67 -11.73
CA LYS A 33 -7.51 3.23 -11.52
C LYS A 33 -7.65 3.88 -10.15
N HIS A 34 -8.25 5.06 -10.14
CA HIS A 34 -8.66 5.76 -8.94
C HIS A 34 -9.75 5.00 -8.17
N HIS A 35 -9.55 4.86 -6.87
CA HIS A 35 -10.52 4.35 -5.92
C HIS A 35 -10.61 5.29 -4.73
N GLU A 36 -11.82 5.57 -4.24
CA GLU A 36 -12.04 6.36 -3.03
C GLU A 36 -13.00 5.67 -2.08
N GLY A 37 -12.84 5.92 -0.78
CA GLY A 37 -13.69 5.40 0.26
C GLY A 37 -13.86 6.45 1.35
N TYR A 38 -14.98 6.35 2.07
CA TYR A 38 -15.35 7.31 3.09
C TYR A 38 -15.39 6.60 4.44
N ILE A 39 -14.72 7.20 5.43
CA ILE A 39 -14.72 6.75 6.81
C ILE A 39 -15.45 7.77 7.65
N TYR A 40 -16.42 7.32 8.43
CA TYR A 40 -17.09 8.19 9.39
C TYR A 40 -16.21 8.43 10.62
N ILE A 41 -16.09 9.70 11.03
CA ILE A 41 -15.30 10.13 12.18
C ILE A 41 -16.23 10.77 13.21
N ASP A 42 -16.57 10.00 14.27
CA ASP A 42 -17.55 10.38 15.28
C ASP A 42 -17.23 11.73 15.94
N LYS A 43 -15.95 11.96 16.30
CA LYS A 43 -15.47 13.18 16.97
C LYS A 43 -15.84 14.46 16.20
N TYR A 44 -15.89 14.39 14.88
CA TYR A 44 -16.18 15.54 14.01
C TYR A 44 -17.55 15.44 13.33
N ASN A 45 -18.34 14.39 13.60
CA ASN A 45 -19.62 14.11 12.95
C ASN A 45 -19.54 14.29 11.42
N SER A 46 -18.48 13.76 10.81
CA SER A 46 -18.14 13.99 9.40
C SER A 46 -17.41 12.80 8.79
N PHE A 47 -17.31 12.77 7.47
CA PHE A 47 -16.60 11.73 6.74
C PHE A 47 -15.21 12.21 6.29
N ALA A 48 -14.20 11.40 6.59
CA ALA A 48 -12.89 11.52 5.98
C ALA A 48 -12.86 10.72 4.67
N ARG A 49 -12.49 11.38 3.58
CA ARG A 49 -12.29 10.72 2.28
C ARG A 49 -10.86 10.23 2.17
N LEU A 50 -10.69 8.93 1.98
CA LEU A 50 -9.43 8.30 1.60
C LEU A 50 -9.48 7.92 0.13
N TYR A 51 -8.37 8.02 -0.58
CA TYR A 51 -8.29 7.63 -1.98
C TYR A 51 -6.90 7.11 -2.35
N GLY A 52 -6.83 6.40 -3.47
CA GLY A 52 -5.60 5.86 -4.03
C GLY A 52 -5.76 5.44 -5.48
N TYR A 53 -4.65 5.20 -6.15
CA TYR A 53 -4.59 4.64 -7.50
C TYR A 53 -4.04 3.23 -7.38
N ILE A 54 -4.84 2.23 -7.73
CA ILE A 54 -4.43 0.83 -7.67
C ILE A 54 -3.81 0.47 -9.03
N ASP A 55 -2.54 0.06 -9.03
CA ASP A 55 -1.76 -0.23 -10.23
C ASP A 55 -2.44 -1.27 -11.11
N ARG A 56 -2.88 -2.39 -10.53
CA ARG A 56 -3.57 -3.46 -11.25
C ARG A 56 -4.53 -4.25 -10.37
N ILE A 57 -5.64 -4.69 -10.95
CA ILE A 57 -6.59 -5.62 -10.35
C ILE A 57 -6.83 -6.76 -11.31
N ASP A 58 -6.60 -7.99 -10.87
CA ASP A 58 -6.80 -9.21 -11.65
C ASP A 58 -7.89 -10.09 -11.03
N ASN A 59 -8.56 -10.90 -11.85
CA ASN A 59 -9.32 -12.06 -11.41
C ASN A 59 -8.55 -13.33 -11.77
N TYR A 60 -8.16 -14.09 -10.76
CA TYR A 60 -7.51 -15.38 -10.89
C TYR A 60 -8.27 -16.42 -10.09
N ASN A 61 -8.84 -17.43 -10.76
CA ASN A 61 -9.61 -18.51 -10.14
C ASN A 61 -10.70 -18.02 -9.16
N ASN A 62 -11.45 -16.97 -9.55
CA ASN A 62 -12.49 -16.30 -8.75
C ASN A 62 -11.97 -15.54 -7.52
N THR A 63 -10.65 -15.36 -7.40
CA THR A 63 -10.01 -14.48 -6.42
C THR A 63 -9.63 -13.16 -7.09
N ILE A 64 -10.07 -12.05 -6.51
CA ILE A 64 -9.63 -10.71 -6.86
C ILE A 64 -8.23 -10.49 -6.28
N GLN A 65 -7.27 -10.20 -7.15
CA GLN A 65 -5.89 -9.90 -6.76
C GLN A 65 -5.64 -8.41 -6.94
N ILE A 66 -5.36 -7.72 -5.84
CA ILE A 66 -4.97 -6.31 -5.81
C ILE A 66 -3.46 -6.26 -5.93
N CYS A 67 -2.94 -5.76 -7.05
CA CYS A 67 -1.53 -5.79 -7.41
C CYS A 67 -0.89 -4.40 -7.29
N ASP A 68 0.32 -4.34 -6.74
CA ASP A 68 1.12 -3.11 -6.59
C ASP A 68 2.59 -3.39 -6.97
N TYR A 69 3.17 -2.52 -7.80
CA TYR A 69 4.54 -2.66 -8.28
C TYR A 69 5.50 -1.74 -7.53
N LYS A 70 6.50 -2.33 -6.88
CA LYS A 70 7.54 -1.60 -6.15
C LYS A 70 8.89 -1.71 -6.84
N THR A 71 9.51 -0.57 -7.14
CA THR A 71 10.90 -0.48 -7.60
C THR A 71 11.90 -0.42 -6.45
N GLY A 72 11.43 -0.39 -5.20
CA GLY A 72 12.24 -0.42 -3.99
C GLY A 72 12.81 -1.80 -3.69
N SER A 73 13.60 -1.88 -2.62
CA SER A 73 14.09 -3.13 -2.03
C SER A 73 13.51 -3.31 -0.63
N ASP A 74 12.24 -2.92 -0.47
CA ASP A 74 11.55 -2.99 0.82
C ASP A 74 11.49 -4.47 1.26
N LYS A 75 11.82 -4.73 2.53
CA LYS A 75 11.55 -6.05 3.12
C LYS A 75 10.03 -6.20 3.19
N LEU A 76 9.49 -7.27 2.62
CA LEU A 76 8.05 -7.52 2.56
C LEU A 76 7.51 -8.33 3.75
N GLU A 77 8.38 -8.66 4.70
CA GLU A 77 7.96 -9.19 6.00
C GLU A 77 7.26 -8.08 6.79
N TYR A 78 6.07 -8.36 7.33
CA TYR A 78 5.46 -7.49 8.33
C TYR A 78 5.47 -8.21 9.68
N GLY A 79 5.94 -7.49 10.71
CA GLY A 79 6.03 -8.00 12.08
C GLY A 79 4.65 -8.17 12.71
N ASN A 80 4.02 -9.31 12.47
CA ASN A 80 3.01 -9.98 13.30
C ASN A 80 1.71 -9.23 13.72
N SER A 81 1.48 -7.95 13.38
CA SER A 81 0.19 -7.27 13.66
C SER A 81 -0.05 -6.02 12.79
N ILE A 82 -1.32 -5.62 12.65
CA ILE A 82 -1.71 -4.37 11.98
C ILE A 82 -1.25 -3.15 12.76
N GLU A 83 -1.32 -3.18 14.10
CA GLU A 83 -0.80 -2.12 14.96
C GLU A 83 0.67 -1.73 14.64
N SER A 84 1.52 -2.71 14.30
CA SER A 84 2.91 -2.45 13.94
C SER A 84 3.09 -1.56 12.69
N LEU A 85 2.08 -1.54 11.80
CA LEU A 85 2.05 -0.73 10.58
C LEU A 85 1.78 0.75 10.87
N PHE A 86 1.26 1.07 12.06
CA PHE A 86 0.92 2.42 12.50
C PHE A 86 1.91 2.97 13.54
N ASP A 87 2.77 2.13 14.11
CA ASP A 87 3.82 2.57 15.04
C ASP A 87 4.83 3.52 14.35
N LYS A 88 4.86 4.77 14.80
CA LYS A 88 5.75 5.82 14.31
C LYS A 88 7.21 5.55 14.66
N ASN A 89 7.46 4.81 15.73
CA ASN A 89 8.79 4.49 16.24
C ASN A 89 9.39 3.24 15.57
N ASN A 90 8.57 2.35 15.02
CA ASN A 90 9.02 1.19 14.26
C ASN A 90 9.88 1.60 13.05
N LYS A 91 11.16 1.23 13.03
CA LYS A 91 12.11 1.54 11.95
C LYS A 91 11.86 0.68 10.72
N ASP A 92 11.33 -0.52 10.92
CA ASP A 92 11.02 -1.50 9.89
C ASP A 92 9.53 -1.46 9.51
N ARG A 93 8.86 -0.32 9.75
CA ARG A 93 7.45 -0.13 9.42
C ARG A 93 7.23 -0.34 7.92
N ASN A 94 6.51 -1.39 7.60
CA ASN A 94 6.34 -1.82 6.21
C ASN A 94 5.31 -0.97 5.47
N LYS A 95 5.79 0.07 4.78
CA LYS A 95 4.94 1.02 4.04
C LYS A 95 4.19 0.35 2.89
N ALA A 96 4.79 -0.64 2.24
CA ALA A 96 4.17 -1.36 1.13
C ALA A 96 2.98 -2.19 1.61
N VAL A 97 3.12 -2.88 2.76
CA VAL A 97 2.04 -3.63 3.40
C VAL A 97 0.91 -2.70 3.86
N LEU A 98 1.23 -1.58 4.52
CA LEU A 98 0.22 -0.58 4.92
C LEU A 98 -0.56 -0.05 3.71
N GLN A 99 0.13 0.24 2.60
CA GLN A 99 -0.50 0.66 1.35
C GLN A 99 -1.39 -0.44 0.75
N MET A 100 -0.97 -1.70 0.80
CA MET A 100 -1.78 -2.81 0.32
C MET A 100 -3.08 -2.98 1.13
N PHE A 101 -3.03 -2.82 2.46
CA PHE A 101 -4.26 -2.80 3.27
C PHE A 101 -5.20 -1.65 2.88
N LEU A 102 -4.66 -0.45 2.62
CA LEU A 102 -5.45 0.66 2.09
C LEU A 102 -6.11 0.31 0.75
N TYR A 103 -5.39 -0.34 -0.17
CA TYR A 103 -5.93 -0.70 -1.48
C TYR A 103 -7.01 -1.78 -1.39
N MET A 104 -6.81 -2.82 -0.59
CA MET A 104 -7.84 -3.83 -0.32
C MET A 104 -9.08 -3.20 0.30
N TRP A 105 -8.89 -2.29 1.27
CA TRP A 105 -9.98 -1.56 1.91
C TRP A 105 -10.75 -0.68 0.91
N LEU A 106 -10.05 0.11 0.08
CA LEU A 106 -10.65 0.95 -0.95
C LEU A 106 -11.44 0.11 -1.95
N TYR A 107 -10.87 -1.00 -2.42
CA TYR A 107 -11.55 -1.89 -3.34
C TYR A 107 -12.86 -2.42 -2.76
N LEU A 108 -12.86 -2.87 -1.51
CA LEU A 108 -14.05 -3.38 -0.82
C LEU A 108 -15.13 -2.31 -0.64
N LYS A 109 -14.76 -1.07 -0.30
CA LYS A 109 -15.74 0.04 -0.19
C LYS A 109 -16.42 0.36 -1.53
N ASN A 110 -15.73 0.16 -2.65
CA ASN A 110 -16.29 0.40 -3.98
C ASN A 110 -17.04 -0.81 -4.57
N ASN A 111 -16.89 -2.00 -3.97
CA ASN A 111 -17.42 -3.25 -4.52
C ASN A 111 -18.13 -4.08 -3.44
N THR A 112 -19.18 -3.52 -2.83
CA THR A 112 -19.91 -4.10 -1.69
C THR A 112 -20.55 -5.46 -1.95
N ASN A 113 -20.77 -5.85 -3.21
CA ASN A 113 -21.29 -7.16 -3.59
C ASN A 113 -20.20 -8.23 -3.74
N THR A 114 -18.92 -7.88 -3.60
CA THR A 114 -17.82 -8.84 -3.69
C THR A 114 -17.77 -9.69 -2.43
N ASN A 115 -17.64 -11.00 -2.58
CA ASN A 115 -17.30 -11.85 -1.45
C ASN A 115 -15.87 -11.52 -1.01
N ALA A 116 -15.73 -10.82 0.11
CA ALA A 116 -14.45 -10.35 0.63
C ALA A 116 -13.46 -11.50 0.90
N ALA A 117 -13.95 -12.71 1.16
CA ALA A 117 -13.11 -13.91 1.32
C ALA A 117 -12.29 -14.27 0.06
N ASN A 118 -12.64 -13.69 -1.09
CA ASN A 118 -11.97 -13.94 -2.37
C ASN A 118 -11.10 -12.74 -2.79
N ILE A 119 -10.39 -12.11 -1.85
CA ILE A 119 -9.46 -11.02 -2.14
C ILE A 119 -8.07 -11.39 -1.63
N SER A 120 -7.02 -11.05 -2.38
CA SER A 120 -5.67 -11.01 -1.84
C SER A 120 -4.86 -9.83 -2.39
N GLY A 121 -3.89 -9.37 -1.61
CA GLY A 121 -2.95 -8.32 -1.96
C GLY A 121 -1.64 -8.91 -2.50
N HIS A 122 -1.10 -8.33 -3.56
CA HIS A 122 0.02 -8.86 -4.35
C HIS A 122 1.05 -7.74 -4.54
N ILE A 123 2.18 -7.81 -3.82
CA ILE A 123 3.25 -6.81 -3.94
C ILE A 123 4.37 -7.40 -4.81
N TYR A 124 4.73 -6.70 -5.88
CA TYR A 124 5.76 -7.09 -6.84
C TYR A 124 7.01 -6.22 -6.71
N LEU A 125 8.14 -6.80 -6.29
CA LEU A 125 9.44 -6.11 -6.27
C LEU A 125 10.10 -6.18 -7.65
N LEU A 126 9.90 -5.16 -8.48
CA LEU A 126 10.40 -5.11 -9.87
C LEU A 126 11.91 -5.33 -9.99
N LYS A 127 12.68 -4.83 -9.02
CA LYS A 127 14.14 -5.03 -8.97
C LYS A 127 14.54 -6.46 -8.67
N GLU A 128 13.66 -7.25 -8.07
CA GLU A 128 13.95 -8.61 -7.63
C GLU A 128 13.23 -9.67 -8.45
N LEU A 129 12.38 -9.34 -9.43
CA LEU A 129 11.52 -10.28 -10.20
C LEU A 129 12.20 -11.51 -10.81
N TYR A 130 13.53 -11.58 -10.83
CA TYR A 130 14.29 -12.78 -11.19
C TYR A 130 14.44 -13.79 -10.03
N LYS A 131 14.14 -13.40 -8.79
CA LYS A 131 14.14 -14.23 -7.58
C LYS A 131 12.73 -14.71 -7.28
N GLU A 132 12.61 -15.84 -6.60
CA GLU A 132 11.31 -16.33 -6.10
C GLU A 132 10.72 -15.43 -5.00
N THR A 133 11.58 -14.72 -4.24
CA THR A 133 11.21 -13.78 -3.17
C THR A 133 10.70 -12.43 -3.66
N ALA A 134 10.59 -12.23 -4.98
CA ALA A 134 10.22 -10.95 -5.58
C ALA A 134 8.73 -10.59 -5.43
N TYR A 135 7.98 -11.46 -4.77
CA TYR A 135 6.55 -11.38 -4.66
C TYR A 135 6.15 -11.68 -3.22
N THR A 136 5.20 -10.91 -2.68
CA THR A 136 4.56 -11.21 -1.41
C THR A 136 3.06 -11.16 -1.57
N GLU A 137 2.42 -12.22 -1.09
CA GLU A 137 0.98 -12.30 -0.95
C GLU A 137 0.58 -11.83 0.45
N ILE A 138 -0.47 -11.01 0.50
CA ILE A 138 -1.17 -10.66 1.72
C ILE A 138 -2.57 -11.23 1.58
N GLU A 139 -2.82 -12.31 2.31
CA GLU A 139 -4.15 -12.91 2.36
C GLU A 139 -5.15 -11.95 3.02
N TYR A 140 -6.37 -11.94 2.50
CA TYR A 140 -7.46 -11.24 3.16
C TYR A 140 -7.76 -11.86 4.52
N ASN A 141 -7.84 -11.01 5.54
CA ASN A 141 -8.34 -11.38 6.85
C ASN A 141 -9.29 -10.26 7.31
N PRO A 142 -10.59 -10.56 7.58
CA PRO A 142 -11.57 -9.56 8.00
C PRO A 142 -11.12 -8.77 9.22
N LYS A 143 -10.56 -9.45 10.23
CA LYS A 143 -10.13 -8.81 11.49
C LYS A 143 -8.99 -7.83 11.25
N ASN A 144 -8.06 -8.17 10.38
CA ASN A 144 -6.95 -7.29 10.02
C ASN A 144 -7.44 -6.03 9.29
N LEU A 145 -8.46 -6.17 8.43
CA LEU A 145 -9.05 -5.03 7.71
C LEU A 145 -9.91 -4.15 8.61
N GLU A 146 -10.64 -4.73 9.56
CA GLU A 146 -11.33 -4.00 10.63
C GLU A 146 -10.33 -3.23 11.50
N GLU A 147 -9.28 -3.90 11.99
CA GLU A 147 -8.22 -3.25 12.77
C GLU A 147 -7.52 -2.15 11.98
N PHE A 148 -7.29 -2.35 10.67
CA PHE A 148 -6.75 -1.31 9.79
C PHE A 148 -7.69 -0.10 9.71
N GLU A 149 -9.00 -0.32 9.55
CA GLU A 149 -9.99 0.76 9.49
C GLU A 149 -10.03 1.55 10.81
N ASP A 150 -9.88 0.90 11.96
CA ASP A 150 -9.83 1.57 13.25
C ASP A 150 -8.53 2.36 13.43
N LYS A 151 -7.37 1.78 13.09
CA LYS A 151 -6.08 2.48 13.19
C LYS A 151 -5.96 3.66 12.22
N ILE A 152 -6.54 3.57 11.01
CA ILE A 152 -6.56 4.71 10.08
C ILE A 152 -7.52 5.81 10.56
N LYS A 153 -8.65 5.46 11.22
CA LYS A 153 -9.53 6.44 11.89
C LYS A 153 -8.77 7.20 12.96
N ASP A 154 -8.08 6.49 13.85
CA ASP A 154 -7.27 7.10 14.92
C ASP A 154 -6.22 8.04 14.35
N CYS A 155 -5.54 7.63 13.27
CA CYS A 155 -4.55 8.46 12.59
C CYS A 155 -5.16 9.74 12.01
N VAL A 156 -6.33 9.67 11.38
CA VAL A 156 -7.05 10.84 10.87
C VAL A 156 -7.49 11.76 12.03
N ILE A 157 -7.99 11.19 13.13
CA ILE A 157 -8.40 11.96 14.31
C ILE A 157 -7.21 12.73 14.88
N GLU A 158 -6.05 12.09 14.99
CA GLU A 158 -4.82 12.71 15.48
C GLU A 158 -4.35 13.85 14.56
N ILE A 159 -4.32 13.63 13.24
CA ILE A 159 -3.90 14.63 12.25
C ILE A 159 -4.79 15.89 12.31
N LEU A 160 -6.08 15.72 12.60
CA LEU A 160 -7.06 16.79 12.64
C LEU A 160 -7.19 17.44 14.02
N ASP A 161 -6.57 16.91 15.08
CA ASP A 161 -6.69 17.46 16.42
C ASP A 161 -5.86 18.74 16.58
N PRO A 162 -6.48 19.92 16.79
CA PRO A 162 -5.73 21.17 16.96
C PRO A 162 -4.87 21.21 18.23
N ASN A 163 -5.10 20.31 19.19
CA ASN A 163 -4.32 20.22 20.42
C ASN A 163 -3.10 19.29 20.28
N THR A 164 -3.05 18.47 19.21
CA THR A 164 -1.93 17.60 18.94
C THR A 164 -0.93 18.33 18.04
N GLN A 165 0.21 18.70 18.61
CA GLN A 165 1.28 19.33 17.82
C GLN A 165 1.98 18.28 16.95
N PHE A 166 2.27 18.66 15.70
CA PHE A 166 3.20 17.88 14.88
C PHE A 166 4.60 17.94 15.51
N THR A 167 5.19 16.77 15.71
CA THR A 167 6.55 16.64 16.24
C THR A 167 7.52 16.21 15.15
N GLN A 168 8.76 16.63 15.30
CA GLN A 168 9.85 16.17 14.44
C GLN A 168 10.13 14.69 14.75
N THR A 169 10.39 13.89 13.73
CA THR A 169 10.81 12.49 13.93
C THR A 169 12.17 12.44 14.62
N ASP A 170 12.40 11.54 15.57
CA ASP A 170 13.75 11.36 16.16
C ASP A 170 14.74 10.65 15.22
N LYS A 171 14.23 10.04 14.15
CA LYS A 171 15.01 9.26 13.17
C LYS A 171 15.78 10.18 12.24
N LYS A 172 17.10 10.27 12.43
CA LYS A 172 17.97 11.13 11.61
C LYS A 172 18.03 10.67 10.15
N GLU A 173 17.85 9.39 9.89
CA GLU A 173 17.87 8.80 8.54
C GLU A 173 16.73 9.36 7.69
N ASN A 174 15.54 9.54 8.27
CA ASN A 174 14.40 10.17 7.62
C ASN A 174 14.68 11.62 7.20
N CYS A 175 15.65 12.28 7.85
CA CYS A 175 15.99 13.68 7.60
C CYS A 175 17.00 13.85 6.46
N GLN A 176 17.78 12.82 6.10
CA GLN A 176 18.90 12.91 5.13
C GLN A 176 18.46 13.40 3.75
N TYR A 177 17.27 12.97 3.31
CA TYR A 177 16.71 13.31 2.00
C TYR A 177 15.32 13.98 2.14
N CYS A 178 15.04 14.57 3.31
CA CYS A 178 13.76 15.21 3.57
C CYS A 178 13.65 16.52 2.78
N CYS A 179 12.68 16.62 1.88
CA CYS A 179 12.41 17.84 1.12
C CYS A 179 11.96 19.02 2.00
N TYR A 180 11.47 18.74 3.21
CA TYR A 180 11.02 19.75 4.18
C TYR A 180 12.12 20.20 5.16
N SER A 181 13.36 19.72 5.03
CA SER A 181 14.47 20.06 5.94
C SER A 181 14.64 21.57 6.15
N HIS A 182 14.43 22.36 5.10
CA HIS A 182 14.55 23.83 5.12
C HIS A 182 13.48 24.57 5.95
N ILE A 183 12.30 23.96 6.18
CA ILE A 183 11.24 24.50 7.06
C ILE A 183 11.04 23.67 8.33
N CYS A 184 11.76 22.55 8.47
CA CYS A 184 11.59 21.64 9.58
C CYS A 184 12.09 22.24 10.89
N HIS A 185 13.02 23.21 10.84
CA HIS A 185 13.71 23.79 12.01
C HIS A 185 14.38 22.73 12.90
N LYS A 186 14.76 21.59 12.31
CA LYS A 186 15.54 20.56 12.96
C LYS A 186 17.02 20.85 12.68
N GLY A 187 17.77 21.17 13.73
CA GLY A 187 19.22 21.45 13.65
C GLY A 187 20.03 20.26 13.16
#